data_AF-A0A3B7MWS0-F1
#
_entry.id   AF-A0A3B7MWS0-F1
#
_cell.length_a   1.000
_cell.length_b   1.000
_cell.length_c   1.000
_cell.angle_alpha   90.00
_cell.angle_beta   90.00
_cell.angle_gamma   90.00
#
_symmetry.space_group_name_H-M   'P 1'
#
loop_
_entity.id
_entity.type
_entity.pdbx_description
1 polymer ?
#
loop_
_entity_poly.entity_id
_entity_poly.type
_entity_poly.pdbx_seq_one_letter_code
_entity_poly.pdbx_strand_id
1 'polypeptide(L)' 'MEKRVLGIIFTLLGAAGLILAAINFINGSGGTRNVKSIVIYSILGAIFFFAGMGLIKNTRDKPS' A
#
# COMPACT_ATOMS: atom_id res chain seq x y z
N MET A 1 -3.57 4.09 20.91
CA MET A 1 -3.55 5.17 19.90
C MET A 1 -2.38 5.05 18.93
N GLU A 2 -1.11 4.94 19.37
CA GLU A 2 0.07 4.91 18.46
C GLU A 2 0.02 3.83 17.38
N LYS A 3 -0.38 2.59 17.72
CA LYS A 3 -0.46 1.47 16.75
C LYS A 3 -1.52 1.68 15.66
N ARG A 4 -2.57 2.45 15.95
CA ARG A 4 -3.64 2.79 14.99
C ARG A 4 -3.16 3.83 13.99
N VAL A 5 -2.39 4.82 14.43
CA VAL A 5 -1.82 5.86 13.56
C VAL A 5 -0.81 5.25 12.57
N LEU A 6 0.07 4.36 13.04
CA LEU A 6 0.97 3.63 12.14
C LEU A 6 0.20 2.81 11.10
N GLY A 7 -0.87 2.14 11.51
CA GLY A 7 -1.74 1.41 10.59
C GLY A 7 -2.38 2.30 9.52
N ILE A 8 -2.87 3.49 9.91
CA ILE A 8 -3.44 4.48 8.96
C ILE A 8 -2.39 4.96 7.96
N ILE A 9 -1.19 5.30 8.44
CA ILE A 9 -0.08 5.75 7.58
C ILE A 9 0.30 4.65 6.57
N PHE A 10 0.49 3.42 7.04
CA PHE A 10 0.84 2.29 6.17
C PHE A 10 -0.26 1.99 5.14
N THR A 11 -1.53 2.14 5.53
CA THR A 11 -2.66 1.93 4.61
C THR A 11 -2.71 3.01 3.53
N LEU A 12 -2.55 4.29 3.90
CA LEU A 12 -2.49 5.40 2.95
C LEU A 12 -1.28 5.26 2.01
N LEU A 13 -0.12 4.89 2.54
CA LEU A 13 1.10 4.69 1.76
C LEU A 13 0.95 3.50 0.78
N GLY A 14 0.36 2.40 1.25
CA GLY A 14 0.05 1.24 0.40
C GLY A 14 -0.93 1.58 -0.72
N ALA A 15 -1.98 2.34 -0.40
CA ALA A 15 -2.93 2.83 -1.40
C ALA A 15 -2.25 3.72 -2.44
N ALA A 16 -1.40 4.67 -2.01
CA ALA A 16 -0.62 5.51 -2.92
C ALA A 16 0.30 4.69 -3.85
N GLY A 17 0.96 3.65 -3.32
CA GLY A 17 1.78 2.72 -4.11
C GLY A 17 0.97 1.96 -5.17
N LEU A 18 -0.26 1.55 -4.84
CA LEU A 18 -1.18 0.92 -5.80
C LEU A 18 -1.62 1.90 -6.90
N ILE A 19 -1.91 3.16 -6.57
CA ILE A 19 -2.27 4.14 -7.63
C ILE A 19 -1.06 4.45 -8.51
N LEU A 20 0.16 4.52 -7.97
CA LEU A 20 1.38 4.67 -8.77
C LEU A 20 1.56 3.50 -9.74
N ALA A 21 1.27 2.27 -9.31
CA ALA A 21 1.29 1.11 -10.19
C ALA A 21 0.26 1.26 -11.33
N ALA A 22 -0.95 1.72 -11.04
CA ALA A 22 -2.00 1.96 -12.04
C ALA A 22 -1.62 3.07 -13.03
N ILE A 23 -1.03 4.17 -12.54
CA ILE A 23 -0.53 5.26 -13.40
C ILE A 23 0.58 4.75 -14.32
N ASN A 24 1.51 3.95 -13.81
CA ASN A 24 2.58 3.35 -14.61
C ASN A 24 2.05 2.35 -15.65
N PHE A 25 0.96 1.66 -15.35
CA PHE A 25 0.29 0.75 -16.28
C PHE A 25 -0.40 1.51 -17.42
N ILE A 26 -1.08 2.62 -17.13
CA ILE A 26 -1.78 3.42 -18.14
C ILE A 26 -0.79 4.19 -19.03
N ASN A 27 0.26 4.77 -18.45
CA ASN A 27 1.23 5.59 -19.18
C ASN A 27 2.41 4.79 -19.79
N GLY A 28 2.47 3.48 -19.50
CA GLY A 28 3.58 2.63 -19.88
C GLY A 28 3.53 2.17 -21.34
N SER A 29 4.57 2.46 -22.12
CA SER A 29 4.73 1.93 -23.48
C SER A 29 5.26 0.49 -23.49
N GLY A 30 4.53 -0.45 -22.89
CA GLY A 30 4.66 -1.92 -23.09
C GLY A 30 6.02 -2.60 -22.88
N GLY A 31 7.08 -1.87 -22.49
CA GLY A 31 8.43 -2.40 -22.39
C GLY A 31 8.65 -3.22 -21.12
N THR A 32 9.58 -4.17 -21.17
CA THR A 32 9.93 -5.07 -20.05
C THR A 32 10.21 -4.34 -18.73
N ARG A 33 10.81 -3.14 -18.79
CA ARG A 33 11.08 -2.30 -17.60
C ARG A 33 9.79 -1.77 -16.95
N ASN A 34 8.78 -1.43 -17.75
CA ASN A 34 7.51 -0.92 -17.26
C ASN A 34 6.68 -2.05 -16.62
N VAL A 35 6.65 -3.24 -17.23
CA VAL A 35 6.01 -4.41 -16.61
C VAL A 35 6.62 -4.73 -15.25
N LYS A 36 7.96 -4.71 -15.13
CA LYS A 36 8.64 -4.93 -13.85
C LYS A 36 8.28 -3.87 -12.81
N SER A 37 8.21 -2.58 -13.17
CA SER A 37 7.87 -1.53 -12.21
C SER A 37 6.43 -1.66 -11.71
N ILE A 38 5.48 -1.97 -12.58
CA ILE A 38 4.07 -2.17 -12.22
C ILE A 38 3.91 -3.35 -11.27
N VAL A 39 4.56 -4.48 -11.55
CA VAL A 39 4.52 -5.66 -10.68
C VAL A 39 5.13 -5.36 -9.30
N ILE A 40 6.26 -4.65 -9.25
CA ILE A 40 6.89 -4.29 -7.98
C ILE A 40 5.99 -3.35 -7.17
N TYR A 41 5.49 -2.27 -7.78
CA TYR A 41 4.66 -1.29 -7.07
C TYR A 41 3.30 -1.87 -6.66
N SER A 42 2.71 -2.76 -7.46
CA SER A 42 1.45 -3.42 -7.11
C SER A 42 1.62 -4.38 -5.93
N ILE A 43 2.65 -5.23 -5.95
CA ILE A 43 2.92 -6.17 -4.85
C ILE A 43 3.30 -5.40 -3.58
N LEU A 44 4.21 -4.44 -3.68
CA LEU A 44 4.67 -3.66 -2.51
C LEU A 44 3.52 -2.84 -1.91
N GLY A 45 2.74 -2.17 -2.76
CA GLY A 45 1.55 -1.41 -2.36
C GLY A 45 0.51 -2.29 -1.68
N ALA A 46 0.24 -3.47 -2.23
CA ALA A 46 -0.68 -4.44 -1.63
C ALA A 46 -0.19 -4.91 -0.25
N ILE A 47 1.09 -5.29 -0.12
CA ILE A 47 1.67 -5.71 1.16
C ILE A 47 1.52 -4.61 2.22
N PHE A 48 1.88 -3.37 1.89
CA PHE A 48 1.75 -2.23 2.81
C PHE A 48 0.29 -1.95 3.19
N PHE A 49 -0.63 -2.06 2.23
CA PHE A 49 -2.05 -1.85 2.45
C PHE A 49 -2.64 -2.90 3.40
N PHE A 50 -2.38 -4.19 3.15
CA PHE A 50 -2.85 -5.27 4.02
C PHE A 50 -2.20 -5.23 5.41
N ALA A 51 -0.90 -4.92 5.50
CA ALA A 51 -0.22 -4.73 6.77
C ALA A 51 -0.81 -3.57 7.58
N GLY A 52 -1.07 -2.43 6.93
CA GLY A 52 -1.72 -1.28 7.55
C GLY A 52 -3.10 -1.60 8.11
N MET A 53 -3.97 -2.24 7.30
CA MET A 53 -5.27 -2.71 7.76
C MET A 53 -5.18 -3.71 8.91
N GLY A 54 -4.20 -4.61 8.88
CA GLY A 54 -3.93 -5.57 9.96
C GLY A 54 -3.59 -4.87 11.29
N LEU A 55 -2.78 -3.81 11.25
CA LEU A 55 -2.46 -2.99 12.43
C LEU A 55 -3.68 -2.23 12.95
N ILE A 56 -4.49 -1.65 12.06
CA ILE A 56 -5.73 -0.96 12.43
C ILE A 56 -6.68 -1.96 13.13
N LYS A 57 -6.91 -3.13 12.52
CA LYS A 57 -7.84 -4.15 13.02
C LYS A 57 -7.39 -4.78 14.34
N ASN A 58 -6.09 -4.95 14.56
CA ASN A 58 -5.55 -5.50 15.80
C ASN A 58 -5.40 -4.46 16.92
N THR A 59 -5.61 -3.17 16.64
CA THR A 59 -5.64 -2.16 17.69
C THR A 59 -7.01 -2.20 18.37
N ARG A 60 -7.14 -3.08 19.37
CA ARG A 60 -8.23 -2.98 20.36
C ARG A 60 -8.00 -1.68 21.13
N ASP A 61 -8.92 -0.73 21.02
CA ASP A 61 -8.93 0.47 21.86
C ASP A 61 -8.91 -0.02 23.32
N LYS A 62 -7.75 0.07 23.98
CA LYS A 62 -7.64 -0.19 25.41
C LYS A 62 -8.46 0.91 26.07
N PRO A 63 -9.49 0.59 26.88
CA PRO A 63 -10.15 1.61 27.67
C PRO A 63 -9.08 2.22 28.57
N SER A 64 -8.87 3.53 28.40
CA SER A 64 -8.12 4.39 29.31
C SER A 64 -8.90 4.55 30.61
#